data_AF-A0A952P9A4-F1
#
_entry.id   AF-A0A952P9A4-F1
#
_cell.length_a   1.000
_cell.length_b   1.000
_cell.length_c   1.000
_cell.angle_alpha   90.00
_cell.angle_beta   90.00
_cell.angle_gamma   90.00
#
_symmetry.space_group_name_H-M   'P 1'
#
loop_
_entity.id
_entity.type
_entity.pdbx_description
1 polymer ?
#
loop_
_entity_poly.entity_id
_entity_poly.type
_entity_poly.pdbx_seq_one_letter_code
_entity_poly.pdbx_strand_id
1 'polypeptide(L)'
;MFNRKRNRLKDFDYSNDGYYFVTICTQNREEFFGKIKNGKMILNEYGAIVEKCWFDLPNHYKNCLLDEFIIMPNHIHGIVIIENYNVWNGLKPFQM
;
A
#
# COMPACT_ATOMS: atom_id res chain seq x y z
N MET A 1 8.19 20.85 18.74
CA MET A 1 7.26 20.09 17.89
C MET A 1 7.69 20.29 16.44
N PHE A 2 8.28 19.28 15.80
CA PHE A 2 8.80 19.44 14.43
C PHE A 2 7.64 19.61 13.46
N ASN A 3 7.69 20.67 12.64
CA ASN A 3 6.69 20.88 11.60
C ASN A 3 6.80 19.75 10.57
N ARG A 4 5.83 18.83 10.56
CA ARG A 4 5.84 17.68 9.66
C ARG A 4 5.67 18.19 8.23
N LYS A 5 6.61 17.85 7.34
CA LYS A 5 6.48 18.14 5.91
C LYS A 5 5.24 17.43 5.36
N ARG A 6 4.57 18.02 4.37
CA ARG A 6 3.45 17.35 3.67
C ARG A 6 4.00 16.08 3.01
N ASN A 7 3.34 14.96 3.26
CA ASN A 7 3.74 13.67 2.67
C ASN A 7 3.42 13.60 1.16
N ARG A 8 2.45 14.40 0.68
CA ARG A 8 2.01 14.41 -0.72
C ARG A 8 2.73 15.49 -1.51
N LEU A 9 3.22 15.11 -2.69
CA LEU A 9 3.75 16.06 -3.67
C LEU A 9 2.63 17.01 -4.08
N LYS A 10 2.97 18.31 -4.11
CA LYS A 10 2.01 19.34 -4.51
C LYS A 10 1.64 19.12 -5.98
N ASP A 11 0.35 19.26 -6.29
CA ASP A 11 -0.21 19.19 -7.64
C ASP A 11 -0.05 17.82 -8.35
N PHE A 12 0.32 16.76 -7.61
CA PHE A 12 0.34 15.39 -8.11
C PHE A 12 -0.98 14.67 -7.79
N ASP A 13 -1.58 14.04 -8.79
CA ASP A 13 -2.77 13.21 -8.64
C ASP A 13 -2.40 11.75 -8.35
N TYR A 14 -2.66 11.33 -7.12
CA TYR A 14 -2.39 9.97 -6.62
C TYR A 14 -3.47 8.95 -7.04
N SER A 15 -4.44 9.34 -7.85
CA SER A 15 -5.38 8.40 -8.48
C SER A 15 -4.89 7.87 -9.83
N ASN A 16 -3.85 8.49 -10.41
CA ASN A 16 -3.26 8.06 -11.66
C ASN A 16 -2.63 6.67 -11.58
N ASP A 17 -2.54 6.01 -12.73
CA ASP A 17 -1.87 4.74 -12.86
C ASP A 17 -0.40 4.84 -12.43
N GLY A 18 0.08 3.81 -11.71
CA GLY A 18 1.47 3.75 -11.29
C GLY A 18 1.72 2.93 -10.04
N TYR A 19 2.99 2.91 -9.64
CA TYR A 19 3.51 2.17 -8.48
C TYR A 19 3.73 3.15 -7.33
N TYR A 20 3.11 2.87 -6.19
CA TYR A 20 3.13 3.73 -5.01
C TYR A 20 3.75 3.02 -3.84
N PHE A 21 4.90 3.53 -3.38
CA PHE A 21 5.50 3.06 -2.13
C PHE A 21 4.78 3.65 -0.93
N VAL A 22 4.27 2.76 -0.07
CA VAL A 22 3.49 3.10 1.12
C VAL A 22 4.27 2.66 2.36
N THR A 23 4.31 3.54 3.36
CA THR A 23 4.80 3.21 4.70
C THR A 23 3.74 3.61 5.73
N ILE A 24 3.35 2.66 6.57
CA ILE A 24 2.41 2.91 7.68
C ILE A 24 3.12 2.54 8.98
N CYS A 25 3.28 3.52 9.87
CA CYS A 25 3.86 3.30 11.19
C CYS A 25 2.76 3.24 12.24
N THR A 26 2.95 2.41 13.26
CA THR A 26 2.12 2.44 14.47
C THR A 26 2.32 3.76 15.21
N GLN A 27 1.33 4.11 16.02
CA GLN A 27 1.43 5.25 16.93
C GLN A 27 2.67 5.09 17.82
N ASN A 28 3.45 6.17 17.96
CA ASN A 28 4.72 6.19 18.72
C ASN A 28 5.76 5.14 18.31
N ARG A 29 5.57 4.45 17.17
CA ARG A 29 6.39 3.30 16.74
C ARG A 29 6.40 2.15 17.74
N GLU A 30 5.27 1.92 18.42
CA GLU A 30 5.08 0.77 19.30
C GLU A 30 5.03 -0.55 18.51
N GLU A 31 5.66 -1.60 19.04
CA GLU A 31 5.87 -2.89 18.35
C GLU A 31 4.63 -3.80 18.39
N PHE A 32 3.51 -3.34 17.83
CA PHE A 32 2.24 -4.06 17.88
C PHE A 32 2.18 -5.31 17.01
N PHE A 33 3.00 -5.43 15.96
CA PHE A 33 2.83 -6.47 14.94
C PHE A 33 3.61 -7.76 15.23
N GLY A 34 4.44 -7.77 16.26
CA GLY A 34 5.27 -8.92 16.63
C GLY A 34 6.68 -8.51 16.97
N LYS A 35 7.64 -9.39 16.74
CA LYS A 35 9.06 -9.16 17.07
C LYS A 35 9.99 -9.85 16.09
N ILE A 36 11.22 -9.35 16.01
CA ILE A 36 12.28 -10.00 15.24
C ILE A 36 13.04 -10.98 16.13
N LYS A 37 13.19 -12.23 15.70
CA LYS A 37 14.05 -13.23 16.35
C LYS A 37 14.97 -13.85 15.31
N ASN A 38 16.28 -13.83 15.55
CA ASN A 38 17.30 -14.36 14.63
C ASN A 38 17.17 -13.79 13.20
N GLY A 39 16.93 -12.48 13.09
CA GLY A 39 16.78 -11.80 11.79
C GLY A 39 15.47 -12.08 11.05
N LYS A 40 14.53 -12.84 11.63
CA LYS A 40 13.23 -13.14 11.04
C LYS A 40 12.12 -12.47 11.81
N MET A 41 11.15 -11.91 11.09
CA MET A 41 9.92 -11.41 11.69
C MET A 41 9.04 -12.56 12.15
N ILE A 42 8.59 -12.48 13.40
CA ILE A 42 7.63 -13.39 14.02
C ILE A 42 6.38 -12.57 14.32
N LEU A 43 5.33 -12.77 13.51
CA LEU A 43 4.06 -12.07 13.67
C LEU A 43 3.32 -12.54 14.92
N ASN A 44 2.63 -11.62 15.58
CA ASN A 44 1.56 -11.93 16.53
C ASN A 44 0.20 -11.86 15.82
N GLU A 45 -0.90 -11.93 16.58
CA GLU A 45 -2.26 -11.84 16.03
C GLU A 45 -2.53 -10.54 15.25
N TYR A 46 -2.00 -9.40 15.72
CA TYR A 46 -2.19 -8.11 15.05
C TYR A 46 -1.37 -8.04 13.76
N GLY A 47 -0.14 -8.55 13.77
CA GLY A 47 0.67 -8.67 12.56
C GLY A 47 0.01 -9.56 11.50
N ALA A 48 -0.59 -10.68 11.91
CA ALA A 48 -1.35 -11.55 11.03
C ALA A 48 -2.61 -10.89 10.46
N ILE A 49 -3.30 -10.06 11.25
CA ILE A 49 -4.43 -9.25 10.76
C ILE A 49 -3.96 -8.26 9.71
N VAL A 50 -2.84 -7.56 9.95
CA VAL A 50 -2.27 -6.60 8.97
C VAL A 50 -1.90 -7.30 7.66
N GLU A 51 -1.25 -8.47 7.73
CA GLU A 51 -0.93 -9.28 6.56
C GLU A 51 -2.18 -9.66 5.77
N LYS A 52 -3.20 -10.17 6.46
CA LYS A 52 -4.47 -10.54 5.83
C LYS A 52 -5.15 -9.34 5.16
N CYS A 53 -5.24 -8.21 5.87
CA CYS A 53 -5.82 -6.99 5.32
C CYS A 53 -5.05 -6.46 4.10
N TRP A 54 -3.72 -6.54 4.11
CA TRP A 54 -2.89 -6.14 2.98
C TRP A 54 -3.24 -6.97 1.74
N PHE A 55 -3.20 -8.30 1.86
CA PHE A 55 -3.50 -9.19 0.73
C PHE A 55 -4.98 -9.20 0.30
N ASP A 56 -5.88 -8.68 1.13
CA ASP A 56 -7.30 -8.52 0.78
C ASP A 56 -7.58 -7.22 -0.02
N LEU A 57 -6.61 -6.30 -0.14
CA LEU A 57 -6.78 -5.04 -0.85
C LEU A 57 -7.33 -5.20 -2.29
N PRO A 58 -6.84 -6.13 -3.13
CA PRO A 58 -7.38 -6.33 -4.48
C PRO A 58 -8.84 -6.81 -4.49
N ASN A 59 -9.31 -7.47 -3.43
CA ASN A 59 -10.72 -7.87 -3.31
C ASN A 59 -11.61 -6.68 -2.97
N HIS A 60 -11.08 -5.67 -2.29
CA HIS A 60 -11.79 -4.43 -1.97
C HIS A 60 -11.77 -3.42 -3.12
N TYR A 61 -10.67 -3.36 -3.88
CA TYR A 61 -10.42 -2.34 -4.89
C TYR A 61 -9.98 -2.98 -6.22
N LYS A 62 -10.86 -2.94 -7.23
CA LYS A 62 -10.64 -3.62 -8.52
C LYS A 62 -9.41 -3.13 -9.29
N ASN A 63 -9.02 -1.86 -9.11
CA ASN A 63 -7.87 -1.23 -9.76
C ASN A 63 -6.61 -1.27 -8.88
N CYS A 64 -6.61 -2.04 -7.77
CA CYS A 64 -5.50 -2.16 -6.85
C CYS A 64 -4.82 -3.52 -7.03
N LEU A 65 -3.55 -3.49 -7.42
CA LEU A 65 -2.67 -4.66 -7.38
C LEU A 65 -1.58 -4.44 -6.33
N LEU A 66 -0.91 -5.51 -5.93
CA LEU A 66 0.13 -5.50 -4.92
C LEU A 66 1.44 -6.02 -5.50
N ASP A 67 2.53 -5.44 -5.04
CA ASP A 67 3.90 -5.92 -5.26
C ASP A 67 4.56 -6.10 -3.88
N GLU A 68 5.88 -5.97 -3.77
CA GLU A 68 6.67 -6.17 -2.54
C GLU A 68 6.01 -5.59 -1.28
N PHE A 69 6.02 -6.39 -0.22
CA PHE A 69 5.41 -6.07 1.07
C PHE A 69 6.20 -6.70 2.22
N ILE A 70 6.42 -5.92 3.28
CA ILE A 70 7.07 -6.40 4.50
C ILE A 70 6.44 -5.77 5.74
N ILE A 71 6.24 -6.60 6.75
CA ILE A 71 5.83 -6.19 8.09
C ILE A 71 7.06 -6.16 8.97
N MET A 72 7.25 -5.05 9.70
CA MET A 72 8.22 -4.89 10.79
C MET A 72 7.46 -4.75 12.10
N PRO A 73 8.10 -4.87 13.29
CA PRO A 73 7.37 -4.88 14.56
C PRO A 73 6.41 -3.70 14.76
N ASN A 74 6.77 -2.51 14.27
CA ASN A 74 6.04 -1.25 14.47
C ASN A 74 5.67 -0.49 13.19
N HIS A 75 5.89 -1.08 12.01
CA HIS A 75 5.52 -0.45 10.74
C HIS A 75 5.42 -1.49 9.63
N ILE A 76 4.81 -1.09 8.52
CA ILE A 76 4.82 -1.85 7.28
C ILE A 76 5.37 -1.00 6.15
N HIS A 77 5.95 -1.68 5.17
CA HIS A 77 6.27 -1.13 3.86
C HIS A 77 5.61 -1.98 2.80
N GLY A 78 5.09 -1.34 1.75
CA GLY A 78 4.67 -2.10 0.58
C GLY A 78 4.45 -1.22 -0.63
N ILE A 79 4.30 -1.88 -1.77
CA ILE A 79 4.02 -1.25 -3.05
C ILE A 79 2.58 -1.57 -3.44
N VAL A 80 1.79 -0.51 -3.64
CA VAL A 80 0.45 -0.59 -4.22
C VAL A 80 0.53 -0.12 -5.66
N ILE A 81 -0.03 -0.88 -6.58
CA ILE A 81 -0.13 -0.53 -7.98
C ILE A 81 -1.57 -0.09 -8.24
N ILE A 82 -1.73 1.12 -8.78
CA ILE A 82 -3.02 1.57 -9.30
C ILE A 82 -3.01 1.34 -10.81
N GLU A 83 -3.98 0.58 -11.30
CA GLU A 83 -4.23 0.37 -12.73
C GLU A 83 -5.69 0.66 -13.04
N ASN A 84 -5.98 1.88 -13.48
CA ASN A 84 -7.29 2.25 -13.94
C ASN A 84 -7.50 1.64 -15.32
N TYR A 85 -8.30 0.57 -15.38
CA TYR A 85 -8.77 0.04 -16.64
C TYR A 85 -9.56 1.15 -17.37
N ASN A 86 -8.97 1.73 -18.41
CA ASN A 86 -9.76 2.38 -19.45
C ASN A 86 -10.64 1.29 -20.03
N VAL A 87 -11.92 1.27 -19.63
CA VAL A 87 -12.92 0.43 -20.29
C VAL A 87 -13.03 0.94 -21.72
N TRP A 88 -12.21 0.37 -22.59
CA TRP A 88 -12.37 0.48 -24.03
C TRP A 88 -13.63 -0.30 -24.37
N ASN A 89 -14.78 0.36 -24.23
CA ASN A 89 -16.04 -0.10 -24.78
C ASN A 89 -15.97 -0.01 -26.30
N GLY A 90 -15.18 -0.86 -26.95
CA GLY A 90 -15.38 -1.36 -28.32
C GLY A 90 -15.67 -0.36 -29.45
N LEU A 91 -15.47 0.95 -29.31
CA LEU A 91 -15.72 1.92 -30.36
C LEU A 91 -14.63 3.00 -30.32
N LYS A 92 -13.61 2.86 -31.17
CA LYS A 92 -13.04 4.05 -31.80
C LYS A 92 -14.03 4.49 -32.88
N PRO A 93 -14.53 5.73 -32.86
CA PRO A 93 -15.05 6.32 -34.09
C PRO A 93 -13.94 6.29 -35.11
N PHE A 94 -14.23 5.69 -36.27
CA PHE A 94 -13.42 5.80 -37.47
C PHE A 94 -13.12 7.28 -37.72
N GLN A 95 -11.84 7.66 -37.70
CA GLN A 95 -11.40 8.94 -38.22
C GLN A 95 -11.22 8.80 -39.73
N MET A 96 -12.12 9.43 -40.49
CA MET A 96 -11.83 10.02 -41.79
C MET A 96 -12.37 11.45 -41.77
#